data_AF-A0A2M8PGC0-F1
#
_entry.id   AF-A0A2M8PGC0-F1
#
_cell.length_a   1.000
_cell.length_b   1.000
_cell.length_c   1.000
_cell.angle_alpha   90.00
_cell.angle_beta   90.00
_cell.angle_gamma   90.00
#
_symmetry.space_group_name_H-M   'P 1'
#
loop_
_entity.id
_entity.type
_entity.pdbx_description
1 polymer ?
#
loop_
_entity_poly.entity_id
_entity_poly.type
_entity_poly.pdbx_seq_one_letter_code
_entity_poly.pdbx_strand_id
1 'polypeptide(L)'
;MTLHILTGLACLASISLAAAFIARYGVNVPHWDEWQASAPVVIKTAEGALSLADLLKPHDQPRIFFTHLTTALVTALAAWDVRLEMWVSFALALLSFGLILAIQQRIHAPSLPWIAVPFALLIFAVRQRQNWLMGFQTAWFFWMFFALLALWLLVRLPVRKRSLVPILLCALCASYAYLSGLALALAMLPALWLRGYRKPIHYGIWLGAAALYTGLYFTNYAFVDQGFQAQVTAQLWHYPLYVLRYLGAPFVPDEPDFQGLSLILGILGVALMAFDLAYLWCKISPVARAVPIALSLFCLANGALAAIGRVKPDLLEYFWARPTTSRYVTAANLFWIALLMLGAMAFSQKSAPRRLVAAANGAFFSLAALGYLFANMTTPTYIATPEDRLCVLNYLRAPHDNCLFRVNADRSGYLATAQKLGAHRLSAFYDWYADFEPAAQPSQAHLQFLSGIADPPVFQEQAPDEYVSDRAIVLYQHPPSLAEQYLQLPEAEKVFFEAEIYVDLRNVREHPEVPQTGALFRLGIRHGRAVQTLYEGVFDVRTARAPIPIRVDLSQWRGRSLVLVYQTEVYEGIPFYAWAMWRKPRLVAQP
;
A
#
# COMPACT_ATOMS: atom_id res chain seq x y z
N MET A 1 28.79 12.28 26.75
CA MET A 1 28.35 12.90 25.48
C MET A 1 28.58 11.98 24.28
N THR A 2 29.79 11.42 24.11
CA THR A 2 30.16 10.55 22.97
C THR A 2 29.25 9.33 22.76
N LEU A 3 28.90 8.58 23.81
CA LEU A 3 28.04 7.40 23.68
C LEU A 3 26.64 7.73 23.14
N HIS A 4 26.03 8.83 23.59
CA HIS A 4 24.69 9.21 23.13
C HIS A 4 24.69 9.66 21.67
N ILE A 5 25.76 10.33 21.24
CA ILE A 5 25.96 10.71 19.84
C ILE A 5 26.10 9.44 18.98
N LEU A 6 26.93 8.48 19.39
CA LEU A 6 27.10 7.20 18.67
C LEU A 6 25.78 6.41 18.59
N THR A 7 25.04 6.30 19.70
CA THR A 7 23.71 5.67 19.71
C THR A 7 22.75 6.37 18.76
N GLY A 8 22.73 7.72 18.76
CA GLY A 8 21.89 8.52 17.88
C GLY A 8 22.23 8.31 16.40
N LEU A 9 23.51 8.33 16.05
CA LEU A 9 23.99 8.07 14.69
C LEU A 9 23.64 6.65 14.21
N ALA A 10 23.78 5.65 15.08
CA ALA A 10 23.42 4.27 14.75
C ALA A 10 21.91 4.09 14.53
N CYS A 11 21.07 4.74 15.34
CA CYS A 11 19.62 4.75 15.10
C CYS A 11 19.28 5.45 13.77
N LEU A 12 19.93 6.59 13.50
CA LEU A 12 19.74 7.32 12.25
C LEU A 12 20.16 6.49 11.03
N ALA A 13 21.20 5.65 11.15
CA ALA A 13 21.60 4.74 10.07
C ALA A 13 20.48 3.74 9.74
N SER A 14 19.85 3.10 10.73
CA SER A 14 18.71 2.19 10.51
C SER A 14 17.50 2.90 9.90
N ILE A 15 17.18 4.10 10.40
CA ILE A 15 16.10 4.95 9.88
C ILE A 15 16.36 5.32 8.41
N SER A 16 17.57 5.77 8.11
CA SER A 16 17.98 6.19 6.76
C SER A 16 17.99 5.01 5.78
N LEU A 17 18.34 3.81 6.25
CA LEU A 17 18.29 2.60 5.44
C LEU A 17 16.86 2.28 4.99
N ALA A 18 15.88 2.33 5.90
CA ALA A 18 14.47 2.10 5.53
C ALA A 18 13.94 3.20 4.58
N ALA A 19 14.29 4.47 4.82
CA ALA A 19 13.93 5.57 3.92
C ALA A 19 14.54 5.38 2.51
N ALA A 20 15.83 5.02 2.44
CA ALA A 20 16.51 4.75 1.18
C ALA A 20 15.91 3.53 0.46
N PHE A 21 15.47 2.52 1.21
CA PHE A 21 14.79 1.35 0.67
C PHE A 21 13.47 1.74 -0.02
N ILE A 22 12.62 2.56 0.63
CA ILE A 22 11.38 3.07 0.02
C ILE A 22 11.70 3.96 -1.19
N ALA A 23 12.66 4.87 -1.06
CA ALA A 23 13.02 5.79 -2.14
C ALA A 23 13.53 5.07 -3.39
N ARG A 24 14.26 3.96 -3.22
CA ARG A 24 14.86 3.20 -4.32
C ARG A 24 13.91 2.17 -4.93
N TYR A 25 13.06 1.54 -4.13
CA TYR A 25 12.28 0.37 -4.54
C TYR A 25 10.76 0.59 -4.50
N GLY A 26 10.29 1.76 -4.05
CA GLY A 26 8.89 2.14 -4.11
C GLY A 26 8.48 2.48 -5.55
N VAL A 27 7.56 1.71 -6.11
CA VAL A 27 7.03 1.90 -7.47
C VAL A 27 5.59 2.39 -7.36
N ASN A 28 5.23 3.42 -8.13
CA ASN A 28 3.86 3.92 -8.17
C ASN A 28 2.99 3.04 -9.08
N VAL A 29 2.63 1.85 -8.58
CA VAL A 29 1.72 0.91 -9.23
C VAL A 29 0.97 0.12 -8.15
N PRO A 30 -0.35 -0.12 -8.30
CA PRO A 30 -1.07 -0.92 -7.33
C PRO A 30 -0.57 -2.37 -7.34
N HIS A 31 -0.40 -2.95 -6.16
CA HIS A 31 0.09 -4.30 -5.95
C HIS A 31 -0.82 -5.09 -5.00
N TRP A 32 -1.21 -6.29 -5.43
CA TRP A 32 -2.06 -7.25 -4.70
C TRP A 32 -3.26 -6.58 -4.06
N ASP A 33 -3.33 -6.58 -2.72
CA ASP A 33 -4.42 -6.06 -1.90
C ASP A 33 -4.83 -4.62 -2.27
N GLU A 34 -3.93 -3.83 -2.86
CA GLU A 34 -4.24 -2.48 -3.34
C GLU A 34 -5.28 -2.47 -4.48
N TRP A 35 -5.31 -3.49 -5.33
CA TRP A 35 -6.31 -3.64 -6.39
C TRP A 35 -7.72 -3.87 -5.83
N GLN A 36 -7.83 -4.62 -4.72
CA GLN A 36 -9.13 -5.00 -4.15
C GLN A 36 -9.61 -4.07 -3.05
N ALA A 37 -8.70 -3.60 -2.20
CA ALA A 37 -9.03 -2.78 -1.05
C ALA A 37 -8.98 -1.28 -1.38
N SER A 38 -7.90 -0.86 -2.04
CA SER A 38 -7.57 0.56 -2.19
C SER A 38 -8.23 1.14 -3.44
N ALA A 39 -8.09 0.49 -4.61
CA ALA A 39 -8.63 0.99 -5.87
C ALA A 39 -10.14 1.33 -5.83
N PRO A 40 -11.03 0.56 -5.16
CA PRO A 40 -12.43 0.97 -5.03
C PRO A 40 -12.63 2.28 -4.27
N VAL A 41 -11.85 2.52 -3.20
CA VAL A 41 -11.86 3.78 -2.44
C VAL A 41 -11.36 4.93 -3.31
N VAL A 42 -10.29 4.69 -4.06
CA VAL A 42 -9.67 5.68 -4.96
C VAL A 42 -10.68 6.10 -6.04
N ILE A 43 -11.26 5.14 -6.73
CA ILE A 43 -12.24 5.39 -7.81
C ILE A 43 -13.43 6.18 -7.26
N LYS A 44 -14.02 5.75 -6.14
CA LYS A 44 -15.14 6.49 -5.53
C LYS A 44 -14.74 7.89 -5.07
N THR A 45 -13.50 8.07 -4.61
CA THR A 45 -12.99 9.40 -4.25
C THR A 45 -12.88 10.29 -5.48
N ALA A 46 -12.34 9.78 -6.58
CA ALA A 46 -12.21 10.51 -7.84
C ALA A 46 -13.56 10.82 -8.50
N GLU A 47 -14.56 9.94 -8.34
CA GLU A 47 -15.93 10.10 -8.81
C GLU A 47 -16.78 11.00 -7.88
N GLY A 48 -16.25 11.43 -6.72
CA GLY A 48 -17.01 12.21 -5.73
C GLY A 48 -18.12 11.41 -5.01
N ALA A 49 -18.06 10.09 -5.08
CA ALA A 49 -19.07 9.15 -4.57
C ALA A 49 -18.64 8.42 -3.28
N LEU A 50 -17.48 8.75 -2.71
CA LEU A 50 -16.97 8.12 -1.50
C LEU A 50 -17.88 8.41 -0.29
N SER A 51 -18.33 7.35 0.38
CA SER A 51 -19.10 7.44 1.61
C SER A 51 -18.30 6.98 2.84
N LEU A 52 -18.76 7.35 4.05
CA LEU A 52 -18.19 6.83 5.29
C LEU A 52 -18.30 5.29 5.38
N ALA A 53 -19.36 4.71 4.81
CA ALA A 53 -19.56 3.27 4.76
C ALA A 53 -18.47 2.57 3.94
N ASP A 54 -17.95 3.22 2.89
CA ASP A 54 -16.84 2.70 2.09
C ASP A 54 -15.54 2.67 2.89
N LEU A 55 -15.26 3.71 3.67
CA LEU A 55 -14.08 3.73 4.54
C LEU A 55 -14.14 2.65 5.62
N LEU A 56 -15.33 2.36 6.14
CA LEU A 56 -15.54 1.34 7.17
C LEU A 56 -15.68 -0.06 6.60
N LYS A 57 -15.85 -0.24 5.29
CA LYS A 57 -16.07 -1.55 4.67
C LYS A 57 -14.91 -2.51 5.00
N PRO A 58 -15.19 -3.74 5.45
CA PRO A 58 -14.14 -4.73 5.66
C PRO A 58 -13.50 -5.11 4.33
N HIS A 59 -12.17 -5.28 4.33
CA HIS A 59 -11.42 -5.91 3.24
C HIS A 59 -10.94 -7.27 3.73
N ASP A 60 -11.45 -8.35 3.13
CA ASP A 60 -11.44 -9.71 3.67
C ASP A 60 -12.05 -9.82 5.09
N GLN A 61 -11.23 -9.56 6.10
CA GLN A 61 -11.50 -9.75 7.52
C GLN A 61 -11.26 -8.43 8.30
N PRO A 62 -10.12 -7.73 8.14
CA PRO A 62 -9.95 -6.46 8.84
C PRO A 62 -10.83 -5.34 8.27
N ARG A 63 -11.33 -4.48 9.16
CA ARG A 63 -11.62 -3.08 8.82
C ARG A 63 -10.32 -2.30 8.93
N ILE A 64 -10.00 -1.59 7.86
CA ILE A 64 -8.75 -0.84 7.70
C ILE A 64 -9.05 0.64 7.46
N PHE A 65 -9.90 1.20 8.33
CA PHE A 65 -10.46 2.54 8.19
C PHE A 65 -9.40 3.62 7.96
N PHE A 66 -8.32 3.58 8.75
CA PHE A 66 -7.24 4.58 8.63
C PHE A 66 -6.45 4.45 7.34
N THR A 67 -6.30 3.22 6.81
CA THR A 67 -5.70 2.97 5.50
C THR A 67 -6.61 3.52 4.40
N HIS A 68 -7.90 3.17 4.38
CA HIS A 68 -8.84 3.72 3.40
C HIS A 68 -8.92 5.26 3.47
N LEU A 69 -8.90 5.83 4.68
CA LEU A 69 -8.88 7.29 4.85
C LEU A 69 -7.60 7.90 4.27
N THR A 70 -6.45 7.27 4.51
CA THR A 70 -5.17 7.70 3.92
C THR A 70 -5.23 7.62 2.40
N THR A 71 -5.72 6.51 1.84
CA THR A 71 -5.90 6.32 0.41
C THR A 71 -6.80 7.37 -0.23
N ALA A 72 -7.93 7.69 0.40
CA ALA A 72 -8.82 8.75 -0.07
C ALA A 72 -8.12 10.13 -0.06
N LEU A 73 -7.38 10.46 1.01
CA LEU A 73 -6.61 11.70 1.08
C LEU A 73 -5.52 11.77 0.00
N VAL A 74 -4.76 10.70 -0.21
CA VAL A 74 -3.71 10.64 -1.23
C VAL A 74 -4.33 10.70 -2.64
N THR A 75 -5.51 10.13 -2.85
CA THR A 75 -6.25 10.25 -4.12
C THR A 75 -6.61 11.71 -4.42
N ALA A 76 -7.23 12.39 -3.44
CA ALA A 76 -7.64 13.77 -3.59
C ALA A 76 -6.44 14.71 -3.85
N LEU A 77 -5.36 14.54 -3.09
CA LEU A 77 -4.22 15.46 -3.07
C LEU A 77 -3.13 15.15 -4.10
N ALA A 78 -2.94 13.87 -4.47
CA ALA A 78 -1.76 13.42 -5.19
C ALA A 78 -2.05 12.29 -6.21
N ALA A 79 -3.29 12.20 -6.68
CA ALA A 79 -3.72 11.27 -7.73
C ALA A 79 -3.43 9.81 -7.40
N TRP A 80 -3.46 9.48 -6.11
CA TRP A 80 -3.15 8.14 -5.62
C TRP A 80 -1.76 7.64 -6.04
N ASP A 81 -0.74 8.49 -5.88
CA ASP A 81 0.63 8.00 -5.86
C ASP A 81 0.85 7.11 -4.64
N VAL A 82 0.85 5.80 -4.84
CA VAL A 82 0.95 4.80 -3.77
C VAL A 82 2.24 4.93 -2.96
N ARG A 83 3.29 5.56 -3.52
CA ARG A 83 4.55 5.82 -2.79
C ARG A 83 4.33 6.76 -1.60
N LEU A 84 3.34 7.65 -1.66
CA LEU A 84 3.02 8.52 -0.53
C LEU A 84 2.46 7.75 0.65
N GLU A 85 1.68 6.68 0.41
CA GLU A 85 1.22 5.80 1.48
C GLU A 85 2.39 5.03 2.12
N MET A 86 3.40 4.64 1.33
CA MET A 86 4.65 4.06 1.85
C MET A 86 5.38 5.04 2.78
N TRP A 87 5.41 6.33 2.43
CA TRP A 87 5.99 7.37 3.29
C TRP A 87 5.14 7.66 4.53
N VAL A 88 3.81 7.51 4.48
CA VAL A 88 2.94 7.57 5.66
C VAL A 88 3.28 6.43 6.63
N SER A 89 3.48 5.21 6.12
CA SER A 89 3.98 4.08 6.92
C SER A 89 5.31 4.39 7.61
N PHE A 90 6.26 4.99 6.89
CA PHE A 90 7.54 5.43 7.45
C PHE A 90 7.38 6.49 8.55
N ALA A 91 6.53 7.49 8.36
CA ALA A 91 6.24 8.51 9.37
C ALA A 91 5.63 7.90 10.64
N LEU A 92 4.69 6.97 10.49
CA LEU A 92 4.09 6.23 11.61
C LEU A 92 5.11 5.35 12.34
N ALA A 93 6.06 4.76 11.63
CA ALA A 93 7.17 4.02 12.24
C ALA A 93 8.09 4.92 13.07
N LEU A 94 8.42 6.13 12.57
CA LEU A 94 9.17 7.14 13.32
C LEU A 94 8.46 7.56 14.61
N LEU A 95 7.16 7.84 14.53
CA LEU A 95 6.35 8.18 15.71
C LEU A 95 6.31 7.02 16.71
N SER A 96 6.14 5.79 16.22
CA SER A 96 6.15 4.57 17.03
C SER A 96 7.50 4.34 17.72
N PHE A 97 8.61 4.59 17.03
CA PHE A 97 9.94 4.54 17.61
C PHE A 97 10.10 5.56 18.73
N GLY A 98 9.67 6.81 18.49
CA GLY A 98 9.65 7.85 19.53
C GLY A 98 8.83 7.46 20.76
N LEU A 99 7.67 6.83 20.57
CA LEU A 99 6.83 6.32 21.65
C LEU A 99 7.53 5.21 22.45
N ILE A 100 8.17 4.25 21.79
CA ILE A 100 8.91 3.19 22.46
C ILE A 100 10.08 3.74 23.29
N LEU A 101 10.86 4.68 22.74
CA LEU A 101 11.92 5.36 23.49
C LEU A 101 11.35 6.10 24.71
N ALA A 102 10.22 6.80 24.55
CA ALA A 102 9.57 7.53 25.63
C ALA A 102 9.00 6.60 26.71
N ILE A 103 8.46 5.44 26.33
CA ILE A 103 8.02 4.40 27.26
C ILE A 103 9.23 3.86 28.04
N GLN A 104 10.31 3.49 27.34
CA GLN A 104 11.50 2.96 27.96
C GLN A 104 12.13 3.95 28.94
N GLN A 105 12.23 5.21 28.55
CA GLN A 105 12.71 6.30 29.40
C GLN A 105 11.92 6.39 30.72
N ARG A 106 10.61 6.10 30.69
CA ARG A 106 9.75 6.14 31.86
C ARG A 106 9.86 4.91 32.75
N ILE A 107 10.00 3.72 32.17
CA ILE A 107 10.01 2.48 32.96
C ILE A 107 11.41 2.11 33.46
N HIS A 108 12.46 2.41 32.69
CA HIS A 108 13.85 2.11 33.02
C HIS A 108 14.82 2.91 32.13
N ALA A 109 15.00 4.20 32.44
CA ALA A 109 15.90 5.12 31.73
C ALA A 109 17.36 4.63 31.57
N PRO A 110 18.00 3.99 32.57
CA PRO A 110 19.42 3.62 32.47
C PRO A 110 19.76 2.65 31.33
N SER A 111 18.79 1.89 30.82
CA SER A 111 19.02 0.97 29.70
C SER A 111 18.86 1.61 28.33
N LEU A 112 18.29 2.82 28.22
CA LEU A 112 17.94 3.44 26.94
C LEU A 112 19.12 3.54 25.95
N PRO A 113 20.34 3.97 26.37
CA PRO A 113 21.47 4.07 25.44
C PRO A 113 21.86 2.76 24.76
N TRP A 114 21.54 1.63 25.38
CA TRP A 114 21.92 0.29 24.93
C TRP A 114 20.86 -0.36 24.05
N ILE A 115 19.58 -0.05 24.28
CA ILE A 115 18.48 -0.70 23.57
C ILE A 115 17.84 0.17 22.48
N ALA A 116 18.16 1.46 22.41
CA ALA A 116 17.67 2.34 21.35
C ALA A 116 18.06 1.84 19.95
N VAL A 117 19.30 1.38 19.76
CA VAL A 117 19.76 0.83 18.47
C VAL A 117 19.02 -0.47 18.11
N PRO A 118 18.95 -1.49 19.00
CA PRO A 118 18.09 -2.67 18.76
C PRO A 118 16.63 -2.33 18.44
N PHE A 119 16.03 -1.33 19.11
CA PHE A 119 14.68 -0.88 18.79
C PHE A 119 14.59 -0.28 17.39
N ALA A 120 15.54 0.56 17.00
CA ALA A 120 15.59 1.12 15.66
C ALA A 120 15.74 0.01 14.61
N LEU A 121 16.64 -0.96 14.83
CA LEU A 121 16.84 -2.09 13.94
C LEU A 121 15.56 -2.92 13.77
N LEU A 122 14.83 -3.21 14.85
CA LEU A 122 13.59 -3.98 14.75
C LEU A 122 12.47 -3.18 14.06
N ILE A 123 12.27 -1.90 14.40
CA ILE A 123 11.19 -1.09 13.80
C ILE A 123 11.47 -0.80 12.32
N PHE A 124 12.73 -0.53 11.97
CA PHE A 124 13.15 -0.15 10.61
C PHE A 124 13.77 -1.32 9.82
N ALA A 125 13.51 -2.57 10.23
CA ALA A 125 14.01 -3.75 9.54
C ALA A 125 13.57 -3.76 8.08
N VAL A 126 14.48 -3.95 7.13
CA VAL A 126 14.16 -4.11 5.70
C VAL A 126 13.41 -5.43 5.46
N ARG A 127 13.60 -6.42 6.35
CA ARG A 127 12.94 -7.73 6.35
C ARG A 127 11.41 -7.69 6.29
N GLN A 128 10.79 -6.57 6.66
CA GLN A 128 9.36 -6.32 6.49
C GLN A 128 9.02 -5.68 5.12
N ARG A 129 9.72 -6.07 4.04
CA ARG A 129 9.64 -5.45 2.70
C ARG A 129 8.21 -5.17 2.20
N GLN A 130 7.28 -6.10 2.41
CA GLN A 130 5.87 -5.92 2.00
C GLN A 130 5.24 -4.73 2.70
N ASN A 131 5.57 -4.50 3.96
CA ASN A 131 5.05 -3.38 4.73
C ASN A 131 5.68 -2.04 4.32
N TRP A 132 6.91 -2.05 3.84
CA TRP A 132 7.56 -0.84 3.33
C TRP A 132 7.13 -0.45 1.92
N LEU A 133 6.96 -1.44 1.04
CA LEU A 133 6.81 -1.18 -0.39
C LEU A 133 5.36 -1.29 -0.90
N MET A 134 4.38 -1.53 -0.03
CA MET A 134 2.96 -1.57 -0.36
C MET A 134 2.20 -0.57 0.50
N GLY A 135 1.58 0.43 -0.12
CA GLY A 135 0.81 1.49 0.53
C GLY A 135 -0.36 0.99 1.36
N PHE A 136 -1.01 -0.09 0.92
CA PHE A 136 -2.04 -0.80 1.71
C PHE A 136 -1.57 -1.19 3.12
N GLN A 137 -0.27 -1.45 3.33
CA GLN A 137 0.24 -1.91 4.62
C GLN A 137 0.38 -0.80 5.67
N THR A 138 -0.03 0.44 5.36
CA THR A 138 -0.26 1.49 6.38
C THR A 138 -1.10 0.99 7.55
N ALA A 139 -1.97 -0.02 7.33
CA ALA A 139 -2.77 -0.68 8.34
C ALA A 139 -1.93 -1.18 9.54
N TRP A 140 -0.79 -1.86 9.28
CA TRP A 140 0.10 -2.35 10.35
C TRP A 140 0.75 -1.22 11.13
N PHE A 141 1.11 -0.13 10.46
CA PHE A 141 1.78 0.99 11.11
C PHE A 141 0.83 1.84 11.94
N PHE A 142 -0.43 2.02 11.51
CA PHE A 142 -1.47 2.61 12.35
C PHE A 142 -1.77 1.72 13.55
N TRP A 143 -1.91 0.41 13.34
CA TRP A 143 -2.13 -0.57 14.41
C TRP A 143 -1.02 -0.50 15.47
N MET A 144 0.25 -0.51 15.03
CA MET A 144 1.41 -0.40 15.91
C MET A 144 1.44 0.96 16.64
N PHE A 145 1.24 2.06 15.91
CA PHE A 145 1.24 3.41 16.48
C PHE A 145 0.20 3.56 17.58
N PHE A 146 -1.05 3.18 17.32
CA PHE A 146 -2.13 3.30 18.31
C PHE A 146 -1.93 2.36 19.51
N ALA A 147 -1.41 1.15 19.31
CA ALA A 147 -1.09 0.24 20.40
C ALA A 147 0.00 0.80 21.32
N LEU A 148 1.07 1.34 20.74
CA LEU A 148 2.17 1.95 21.49
C LEU A 148 1.73 3.26 22.15
N LEU A 149 0.87 4.05 21.50
CA LEU A 149 0.31 5.26 22.09
C LEU A 149 -0.56 4.94 23.31
N ALA A 150 -1.38 3.87 23.24
CA ALA A 150 -2.17 3.40 24.38
C ALA A 150 -1.28 3.03 25.58
N LEU A 151 -0.17 2.32 25.34
CA LEU A 151 0.79 1.94 26.37
C LEU A 151 1.59 3.13 26.92
N TRP A 152 1.98 4.06 26.06
CA TRP A 152 2.62 5.31 26.49
C TRP A 152 1.69 6.12 27.39
N LEU A 153 0.42 6.28 27.00
CA LEU A 153 -0.60 6.95 27.82
C LEU A 153 -0.84 6.20 29.14
N LEU A 154 -0.85 4.87 29.14
CA LEU A 154 -0.99 4.05 30.35
C LEU A 154 0.11 4.35 31.38
N VAL A 155 1.36 4.48 30.91
CA VAL A 155 2.51 4.81 31.77
C VAL A 155 2.55 6.30 32.13
N ARG A 156 2.13 7.18 31.21
CA ARG A 156 2.25 8.64 31.36
C ARG A 156 1.17 9.27 32.22
N LEU A 157 -0.07 8.78 32.13
CA LEU A 157 -1.23 9.37 32.79
C LEU A 157 -1.38 8.89 34.24
N PRO A 158 -2.01 9.69 35.12
CA PRO A 158 -2.34 9.27 36.48
C PRO A 158 -3.43 8.19 36.47
N VAL A 159 -3.43 7.31 37.47
CA VAL A 159 -4.44 6.24 37.62
C VAL A 159 -5.78 6.83 38.03
N ARG A 160 -6.63 7.15 37.04
CA ARG A 160 -7.95 7.74 37.22
C ARG A 160 -8.90 7.22 36.15
N LYS A 161 -10.18 7.07 36.45
CA LYS A 161 -11.19 6.65 35.47
C LYS A 161 -11.20 7.50 34.19
N ARG A 162 -10.98 8.82 34.31
CA ARG A 162 -10.90 9.74 33.15
C ARG A 162 -9.69 9.48 32.25
N SER A 163 -8.58 8.98 32.82
CA SER A 163 -7.38 8.61 32.05
C SER A 163 -7.59 7.39 31.16
N LEU A 164 -8.62 6.57 31.42
CA LEU A 164 -8.94 5.41 30.58
C LEU A 164 -9.52 5.85 29.23
N VAL A 165 -10.17 7.02 29.13
CA VAL A 165 -10.80 7.50 27.89
C VAL A 165 -9.81 7.59 26.73
N PRO A 166 -8.69 8.35 26.81
CA PRO A 166 -7.75 8.42 25.70
C PRO A 166 -7.05 7.09 25.40
N ILE A 167 -6.86 6.22 26.42
CA ILE A 167 -6.28 4.88 26.23
C ILE A 167 -7.27 3.98 25.45
N LEU A 168 -8.56 4.02 25.80
CA LEU A 168 -9.62 3.30 25.10
C LEU A 168 -9.81 3.81 23.68
N LEU A 169 -9.72 5.12 23.45
CA LEU A 169 -9.75 5.68 22.09
C LEU A 169 -8.60 5.13 21.24
N CYS A 170 -7.39 4.99 21.80
CA CYS A 170 -6.29 4.36 21.09
C CYS A 170 -6.57 2.87 20.80
N ALA A 171 -7.16 2.13 21.74
CA ALA A 171 -7.52 0.73 21.51
C ALA A 171 -8.62 0.56 20.44
N LEU A 172 -9.60 1.46 20.42
CA LEU A 172 -10.59 1.58 19.37
C LEU A 172 -9.92 1.86 18.02
N CYS A 173 -9.04 2.86 17.95
CA CYS A 173 -8.33 3.20 16.71
C CYS A 173 -7.46 2.05 16.21
N ALA A 174 -6.75 1.33 17.09
CA ALA A 174 -5.99 0.14 16.72
C ALA A 174 -6.90 -0.95 16.14
N SER A 175 -8.11 -1.13 16.70
CA SER A 175 -9.10 -2.10 16.22
C SER A 175 -9.61 -1.77 14.81
N TYR A 176 -9.76 -0.48 14.49
CA TYR A 176 -10.17 -0.02 13.15
C TYR A 176 -8.97 0.21 12.20
N ALA A 177 -7.74 0.07 12.68
CA ALA A 177 -6.56 0.00 11.84
C ALA A 177 -6.33 -1.43 11.32
N TYR A 178 -6.55 -2.45 12.17
CA TYR A 178 -6.46 -3.85 11.81
C TYR A 178 -7.21 -4.75 12.80
N LEU A 179 -7.72 -5.91 12.35
CA LEU A 179 -8.58 -6.80 13.14
C LEU A 179 -8.00 -7.18 14.51
N SER A 180 -6.70 -7.50 14.56
CA SER A 180 -6.05 -7.91 15.80
C SER A 180 -5.95 -6.80 16.84
N GLY A 181 -6.19 -5.54 16.48
CA GLY A 181 -6.33 -4.43 17.43
C GLY A 181 -7.45 -4.67 18.45
N LEU A 182 -8.47 -5.46 18.12
CA LEU A 182 -9.51 -5.88 19.09
C LEU A 182 -8.90 -6.62 20.29
N ALA A 183 -7.84 -7.41 20.06
CA ALA A 183 -7.16 -8.15 21.11
C ALA A 183 -6.36 -7.25 22.08
N LEU A 184 -6.10 -5.98 21.72
CA LEU A 184 -5.37 -5.05 22.56
C LEU A 184 -6.07 -4.83 23.91
N ALA A 185 -7.41 -4.75 23.91
CA ALA A 185 -8.16 -4.57 25.15
C ALA A 185 -7.95 -5.72 26.14
N LEU A 186 -7.85 -6.96 25.65
CA LEU A 186 -7.59 -8.13 26.48
C LEU A 186 -6.12 -8.19 26.92
N ALA A 187 -5.20 -7.94 25.99
CA ALA A 187 -3.77 -7.92 26.26
C ALA A 187 -3.36 -6.87 27.32
N MET A 188 -4.11 -5.77 27.42
CA MET A 188 -3.87 -4.70 28.39
C MET A 188 -4.45 -4.97 29.79
N LEU A 189 -5.29 -5.99 30.01
CA LEU A 189 -5.88 -6.26 31.33
C LEU A 189 -4.84 -6.47 32.45
N PRO A 190 -3.77 -7.27 32.25
CA PRO A 190 -2.72 -7.40 33.26
C PRO A 190 -1.96 -6.09 33.46
N ALA A 191 -1.73 -5.32 32.39
CA ALA A 191 -1.03 -4.05 32.46
C ALA A 191 -1.82 -2.99 33.25
N LEU A 192 -3.14 -2.94 33.09
CA LEU A 192 -4.03 -2.09 33.89
C LEU A 192 -3.96 -2.45 35.38
N TRP A 193 -3.97 -3.75 35.70
CA TRP A 193 -3.86 -4.24 37.08
C TRP A 193 -2.52 -3.82 37.69
N LEU A 194 -1.42 -4.11 36.98
CA LEU A 194 -0.06 -3.81 37.41
C LEU A 194 0.18 -2.29 37.52
N ARG A 195 -0.47 -1.49 36.68
CA ARG A 195 -0.40 -0.02 36.74
C ARG A 195 -1.13 0.56 37.96
N GLY A 196 -2.11 -0.15 38.51
CA GLY A 196 -2.86 0.23 39.71
C GLY A 196 -4.36 0.42 39.51
N TYR A 197 -4.93 0.10 38.35
CA TYR A 197 -6.38 0.22 38.09
C TYR A 197 -7.21 -0.89 38.75
N ARG A 198 -7.09 -1.08 40.07
CA ARG A 198 -7.64 -2.26 40.78
C ARG A 198 -9.12 -2.19 41.17
N LYS A 199 -9.79 -1.05 40.96
CA LYS A 199 -11.21 -0.89 41.30
C LYS A 199 -12.09 -1.57 40.24
N PRO A 200 -13.17 -2.29 40.61
CA PRO A 200 -14.07 -2.94 39.66
C PRO A 200 -14.62 -2.00 38.58
N ILE A 201 -14.90 -0.74 38.94
CA ILE A 201 -15.38 0.28 37.98
C ILE A 201 -14.42 0.51 36.81
N HIS A 202 -13.10 0.36 37.00
CA HIS A 202 -12.15 0.53 35.91
C HIS A 202 -12.29 -0.58 34.88
N TYR A 203 -12.46 -1.82 35.32
CA TYR A 203 -12.68 -2.98 34.45
C TYR A 203 -14.08 -2.96 33.83
N GLY A 204 -15.10 -2.50 34.56
CA GLY A 204 -16.43 -2.29 34.01
C GLY A 204 -16.43 -1.28 32.86
N ILE A 205 -15.75 -0.13 33.03
CA ILE A 205 -15.58 0.86 31.95
C ILE A 205 -14.77 0.26 30.79
N TRP A 206 -13.65 -0.39 31.09
CA TRP A 206 -12.74 -0.92 30.07
C TRP A 206 -13.39 -2.03 29.23
N LEU A 207 -13.93 -3.06 29.87
CA LEU A 207 -14.58 -4.18 29.21
C LEU A 207 -15.92 -3.78 28.58
N GLY A 208 -16.67 -2.88 29.21
CA GLY A 208 -17.91 -2.35 28.63
C GLY A 208 -17.65 -1.56 27.34
N ALA A 209 -16.63 -0.70 27.33
CA ALA A 209 -16.22 0.01 26.12
C ALA A 209 -15.65 -0.94 25.07
N ALA A 210 -14.85 -1.94 25.48
CA ALA A 210 -14.33 -2.95 24.58
C ALA A 210 -15.42 -3.79 23.92
N ALA A 211 -16.41 -4.23 24.69
CA ALA A 211 -17.57 -4.94 24.17
C ALA A 211 -18.38 -4.05 23.22
N LEU A 212 -18.60 -2.78 23.58
CA LEU A 212 -19.32 -1.83 22.74
C LEU A 212 -18.64 -1.65 21.38
N TYR A 213 -17.36 -1.28 21.34
CA TYR A 213 -16.71 -1.06 20.05
C TYR A 213 -16.52 -2.36 19.26
N THR A 214 -16.39 -3.51 19.93
CA THR A 214 -16.33 -4.82 19.24
C THR A 214 -17.68 -5.11 18.60
N GLY A 215 -18.78 -4.87 19.30
CA GLY A 215 -20.13 -4.98 18.75
C GLY A 215 -20.32 -4.07 17.54
N LEU A 216 -19.91 -2.80 17.63
CA LEU A 216 -19.95 -1.85 16.51
C LEU A 216 -19.07 -2.29 15.34
N TYR A 217 -17.89 -2.84 15.61
CA TYR A 217 -16.98 -3.36 14.60
C TYR A 217 -17.62 -4.44 13.74
N PHE A 218 -18.48 -5.29 14.31
CA PHE A 218 -19.16 -6.37 13.56
C PHE A 218 -20.53 -5.97 12.97
N THR A 219 -20.92 -4.69 13.02
CA THR A 219 -22.16 -4.22 12.36
C THR A 219 -22.04 -4.22 10.83
N ASN A 220 -23.02 -4.80 10.11
CA ASN A 220 -22.96 -4.97 8.65
C ASN A 220 -21.66 -5.67 8.17
N TYR A 221 -21.14 -6.57 8.98
CA TYR A 221 -19.92 -7.29 8.66
C TYR A 221 -20.25 -8.50 7.79
N ALA A 222 -19.77 -8.49 6.55
CA ALA A 222 -19.87 -9.64 5.66
C ALA A 222 -18.76 -10.62 6.01
N PHE A 223 -19.10 -11.69 6.73
CA PHE A 223 -18.18 -12.81 6.89
C PHE A 223 -18.01 -13.47 5.52
N VAL A 224 -16.85 -13.28 4.91
CA VAL A 224 -16.49 -14.03 3.71
C VAL A 224 -16.39 -15.49 4.13
N ASP A 225 -17.28 -16.33 3.62
CA ASP A 225 -17.18 -17.77 3.78
C ASP A 225 -15.95 -18.26 3.01
N GLN A 226 -14.79 -18.19 3.65
CA GLN A 226 -13.53 -18.67 3.08
C GLN A 226 -13.41 -20.21 3.19
N GLY A 227 -14.52 -20.92 3.30
CA GLY A 227 -14.52 -22.35 3.58
C GLY A 227 -14.07 -22.62 5.00
N PHE A 228 -14.53 -21.83 5.98
CA PHE A 228 -14.51 -22.23 7.40
C PHE A 228 -15.57 -23.33 7.62
N GLN A 229 -15.55 -24.33 6.74
CA GLN A 229 -16.27 -25.57 6.90
C GLN A 229 -15.71 -26.20 8.18
N ALA A 230 -16.58 -26.77 9.00
CA ALA A 230 -16.27 -27.53 10.21
C ALA A 230 -15.34 -28.75 9.99
N GLN A 231 -14.75 -28.88 8.81
CA GLN A 231 -13.84 -29.93 8.36
C GLN A 231 -12.37 -29.60 8.51
N VAL A 232 -11.98 -28.44 9.06
CA VAL A 232 -10.54 -28.26 9.31
C VAL A 232 -10.11 -28.99 10.58
N THR A 233 -9.72 -30.24 10.37
CA THR A 233 -8.87 -31.05 11.24
C THR A 233 -7.44 -30.51 11.29
N ALA A 234 -7.24 -29.19 11.40
CA ALA A 234 -5.97 -28.70 11.90
C ALA A 234 -5.89 -29.16 13.36
N GLN A 235 -4.99 -30.10 13.63
CA GLN A 235 -4.78 -30.61 14.98
C GLN A 235 -4.53 -29.42 15.90
N LEU A 236 -5.08 -29.42 17.13
CA LEU A 236 -5.02 -28.25 18.02
C LEU A 236 -3.60 -27.72 18.25
N TRP A 237 -2.56 -28.55 18.07
CA TRP A 237 -1.15 -28.14 18.15
C TRP A 237 -0.67 -27.30 16.95
N HIS A 238 -1.38 -27.25 15.83
CA HIS A 238 -1.00 -26.44 14.67
C HIS A 238 -0.95 -24.95 14.99
N TYR A 239 -1.92 -24.48 15.78
CA TYR A 239 -2.04 -23.08 16.18
C TYR A 239 -0.86 -22.59 17.03
N PRO A 240 -0.49 -23.22 18.16
CA PRO A 240 0.66 -22.76 18.94
C PRO A 240 1.96 -22.88 18.15
N LEU A 241 2.16 -23.91 17.31
CA LEU A 241 3.35 -23.98 16.46
C LEU A 241 3.39 -22.88 15.38
N TYR A 242 2.24 -22.49 14.83
CA TYR A 242 2.15 -21.33 13.93
C TYR A 242 2.59 -20.06 14.65
N VAL A 243 2.08 -19.82 15.86
CA VAL A 243 2.44 -18.64 16.67
C VAL A 243 3.93 -18.61 16.97
N LEU A 244 4.53 -19.75 17.33
CA LEU A 244 5.96 -19.83 17.59
C LEU A 244 6.78 -19.53 16.32
N ARG A 245 6.42 -20.09 15.17
CA ARG A 245 7.07 -19.74 13.88
C ARG A 245 6.90 -18.27 13.52
N TYR A 246 5.71 -17.73 13.74
CA TYR A 246 5.38 -16.32 13.54
C TYR A 246 6.28 -15.41 14.38
N LEU A 247 6.56 -15.77 15.63
CA LEU A 247 7.46 -14.99 16.49
C LEU A 247 8.92 -15.06 16.02
N GLY A 248 9.39 -16.20 15.48
CA GLY A 248 10.75 -16.32 14.94
C GLY A 248 10.97 -15.65 13.58
N ALA A 249 9.89 -15.28 12.87
CA ALA A 249 9.94 -14.76 11.51
C ALA A 249 10.90 -13.57 11.27
N PRO A 250 11.09 -12.61 12.20
CA PRO A 250 12.01 -11.50 12.00
C PRO A 250 13.48 -11.88 11.79
N PHE A 251 13.87 -13.09 12.15
CA PHE A 251 15.27 -13.54 12.17
C PHE A 251 15.59 -14.61 11.12
N VAL A 252 14.65 -14.85 10.20
CA VAL A 252 14.83 -15.80 9.10
C VAL A 252 14.33 -15.22 7.77
N PRO A 253 14.87 -15.63 6.61
CA PRO A 253 14.35 -15.24 5.30
C PRO A 253 12.87 -15.61 5.10
N ASP A 254 12.21 -14.94 4.14
CA ASP A 254 10.80 -15.18 3.79
C ASP A 254 10.67 -16.38 2.84
N GLU A 255 11.14 -17.55 3.28
CA GLU A 255 11.21 -18.76 2.47
C GLU A 255 10.77 -20.01 3.27
N PRO A 256 10.14 -21.01 2.63
CA PRO A 256 9.67 -22.22 3.30
C PRO A 256 10.77 -23.01 4.03
N ASP A 257 12.01 -22.97 3.55
CA ASP A 257 13.11 -23.75 4.10
C ASP A 257 13.50 -23.32 5.52
N PHE A 258 13.18 -22.09 5.91
CA PHE A 258 13.54 -21.56 7.23
C PHE A 258 12.46 -21.71 8.30
N GLN A 259 11.34 -22.38 8.02
CA GLN A 259 10.26 -22.57 8.99
C GLN A 259 10.73 -23.31 10.26
N GLY A 260 11.67 -24.25 10.13
CA GLY A 260 12.24 -24.98 11.25
C GLY A 260 13.07 -24.07 12.17
N LEU A 261 13.95 -23.26 11.58
CA LEU A 261 14.74 -22.28 12.32
C LEU A 261 13.85 -21.21 12.97
N SER A 262 12.82 -20.74 12.27
CA SER A 262 11.83 -19.80 12.81
C SER A 262 11.14 -20.36 14.05
N LEU A 263 10.74 -21.65 14.02
CA LEU A 263 10.14 -22.32 15.17
C LEU A 263 11.09 -22.33 16.37
N ILE A 264 12.35 -22.71 16.15
CA ILE A 264 13.37 -22.78 17.22
C ILE A 264 13.56 -21.40 17.85
N LEU A 265 13.73 -20.36 17.04
CA LEU A 265 13.91 -18.98 17.54
C LEU A 265 12.68 -18.49 18.30
N GLY A 266 11.47 -18.81 17.84
CA GLY A 266 10.23 -18.52 18.55
C GLY A 266 10.13 -19.21 19.91
N ILE A 267 10.45 -20.51 19.98
CA ILE A 267 10.49 -21.28 21.24
C ILE A 267 11.49 -20.65 22.21
N LEU A 268 12.71 -20.40 21.75
CA LEU A 268 13.77 -19.81 22.57
C LEU A 268 13.38 -18.40 23.05
N GLY A 269 12.73 -17.60 22.22
CA GLY A 269 12.24 -16.27 22.59
C GLY A 269 11.17 -16.31 23.68
N VAL A 270 10.18 -17.20 23.55
CA VAL A 270 9.13 -17.39 24.56
C VAL A 270 9.70 -17.95 25.87
N ALA A 271 10.63 -18.90 25.79
CA ALA A 271 11.31 -19.44 26.96
C ALA A 271 12.12 -18.36 27.69
N LEU A 272 12.88 -17.52 26.95
CA LEU A 272 13.64 -16.42 27.53
C LEU A 272 12.74 -15.34 28.14
N MET A 273 11.63 -15.00 27.47
CA MET A 273 10.60 -14.09 28.00
C MET A 273 10.04 -14.59 29.34
N ALA A 274 9.66 -15.86 29.42
CA ALA A 274 9.15 -16.46 30.65
C ALA A 274 10.22 -16.48 31.76
N PHE A 275 11.45 -16.82 31.42
CA PHE A 275 12.59 -16.83 32.34
C PHE A 275 12.89 -15.44 32.91
N ASP A 276 12.97 -14.41 32.05
CA ASP A 276 13.23 -13.03 32.48
C ASP A 276 12.07 -12.47 33.32
N LEU A 277 10.82 -12.75 32.93
CA LEU A 277 9.64 -12.35 33.72
C LEU A 277 9.65 -12.99 35.11
N ALA A 278 9.97 -14.29 35.21
CA ALA A 278 10.06 -14.99 36.48
C ALA A 278 11.19 -14.43 37.36
N TYR A 279 12.37 -14.22 36.78
CA TYR A 279 13.52 -13.64 37.48
C TYR A 279 13.24 -12.22 37.99
N LEU A 280 12.56 -11.40 37.18
CA LEU A 280 12.27 -9.99 37.46
C LEU A 280 11.01 -9.77 38.29
N TRP A 281 10.16 -10.79 38.49
CA TRP A 281 8.81 -10.64 39.04
C TRP A 281 8.77 -9.85 40.35
N CYS A 282 9.70 -10.09 41.27
CA CYS A 282 9.77 -9.36 42.54
C CYS A 282 10.84 -8.27 42.56
N LYS A 283 11.60 -8.09 41.47
CA LYS A 283 12.81 -7.24 41.43
C LYS A 283 12.58 -5.89 40.76
N ILE A 284 11.53 -5.76 39.96
CA ILE A 284 11.18 -4.51 39.28
C ILE A 284 9.76 -4.06 39.64
N SER A 285 9.53 -2.76 39.47
CA SER A 285 8.22 -2.16 39.74
C SER A 285 7.13 -2.85 38.90
N PRO A 286 5.89 -2.96 39.41
CA PRO A 286 4.76 -3.50 38.65
C PRO A 286 4.57 -2.78 37.30
N VAL A 287 4.78 -1.46 37.26
CA VAL A 287 4.68 -0.65 36.03
C VAL A 287 5.72 -1.06 34.99
N ALA A 288 6.94 -1.38 35.42
CA ALA A 288 8.00 -1.81 34.50
C ALA A 288 7.73 -3.18 33.86
N ARG A 289 6.91 -4.03 34.50
CA ARG A 289 6.42 -5.30 33.92
C ARG A 289 5.19 -5.13 33.05
N ALA A 290 4.36 -4.13 33.33
CA ALA A 290 3.08 -3.93 32.67
C ALA A 290 3.21 -3.82 31.15
N VAL A 291 4.17 -3.01 30.67
CA VAL A 291 4.34 -2.79 29.23
C VAL A 291 4.84 -4.04 28.50
N PRO A 292 5.96 -4.68 28.89
CA PRO A 292 6.42 -5.89 28.19
C PRO A 292 5.37 -7.01 28.18
N ILE A 293 4.63 -7.20 29.29
CA ILE A 293 3.56 -8.21 29.35
C ILE A 293 2.45 -7.89 28.35
N ALA A 294 1.96 -6.63 28.30
CA ALA A 294 0.90 -6.27 27.35
C ALA A 294 1.36 -6.40 25.89
N LEU A 295 2.57 -5.96 25.56
CA LEU A 295 3.12 -6.12 24.21
C LEU A 295 3.22 -7.59 23.82
N SER A 296 3.80 -8.44 24.68
CA SER A 296 3.95 -9.86 24.40
C SER A 296 2.61 -10.56 24.22
N LEU A 297 1.63 -10.29 25.10
CA LEU A 297 0.27 -10.85 24.98
C LEU A 297 -0.42 -10.38 23.70
N PHE A 298 -0.22 -9.11 23.32
CA PHE A 298 -0.79 -8.57 22.11
C PHE A 298 -0.21 -9.21 20.85
N CYS A 299 1.11 -9.43 20.80
CA CYS A 299 1.77 -10.13 19.72
C CYS A 299 1.33 -11.59 19.60
N LEU A 300 1.22 -12.29 20.74
CA LEU A 300 0.71 -13.67 20.78
C LEU A 300 -0.73 -13.75 20.28
N ALA A 301 -1.58 -12.80 20.68
CA ALA A 301 -2.95 -12.72 20.20
C ALA A 301 -3.02 -12.42 18.70
N ASN A 302 -2.17 -11.52 18.19
CA ASN A 302 -2.06 -11.26 16.76
C ASN A 302 -1.65 -12.51 15.98
N GLY A 303 -0.62 -13.23 16.45
CA GLY A 303 -0.18 -14.50 15.85
C GLY A 303 -1.28 -15.56 15.86
N ALA A 304 -2.06 -15.65 16.95
CA ALA A 304 -3.17 -16.59 17.05
C ALA A 304 -4.31 -16.25 16.07
N LEU A 305 -4.69 -14.97 15.96
CA LEU A 305 -5.69 -14.51 15.00
C LEU A 305 -5.21 -14.71 13.56
N ALA A 306 -3.93 -14.46 13.29
CA ALA A 306 -3.32 -14.77 12.00
C ALA A 306 -3.38 -16.28 11.70
N ALA A 307 -3.06 -17.14 12.67
CA ALA A 307 -3.19 -18.59 12.49
C ALA A 307 -4.62 -18.98 12.11
N ILE A 308 -5.62 -18.52 12.89
CA ILE A 308 -7.04 -18.79 12.63
C ILE A 308 -7.47 -18.35 11.24
N GLY A 309 -7.07 -17.14 10.80
CA GLY A 309 -7.42 -16.60 9.49
C GLY A 309 -6.71 -17.25 8.30
N ARG A 310 -5.76 -18.18 8.52
CA ARG A 310 -4.95 -18.83 7.46
C ARG A 310 -5.19 -20.32 7.32
N VAL A 311 -6.03 -20.90 8.16
CA VAL A 311 -6.44 -22.29 8.05
C VAL A 311 -7.42 -22.42 6.88
N LYS A 312 -7.02 -23.10 5.80
CA LYS A 312 -7.86 -23.40 4.63
C LYS A 312 -7.70 -24.88 4.22
N PRO A 313 -8.79 -25.65 4.00
CA PRO A 313 -8.72 -27.08 3.72
C PRO A 313 -7.85 -27.45 2.50
N ASP A 314 -7.94 -26.65 1.45
CA ASP A 314 -7.28 -26.81 0.15
C ASP A 314 -5.83 -26.30 0.12
N LEU A 315 -5.37 -25.62 1.18
CA LEU A 315 -4.08 -24.92 1.21
C LEU A 315 -3.28 -25.21 2.50
N LEU A 316 -3.43 -26.41 3.08
CA LEU A 316 -2.75 -26.80 4.32
C LEU A 316 -1.22 -26.81 4.18
N GLU A 317 -0.69 -27.11 2.99
CA GLU A 317 0.74 -26.97 2.68
C GLU A 317 1.20 -25.51 2.80
N TYR A 318 0.39 -24.57 2.32
CA TYR A 318 0.64 -23.13 2.44
C TYR A 318 0.43 -22.59 3.85
N PHE A 319 -0.32 -23.27 4.72
CA PHE A 319 -0.50 -22.87 6.12
C PHE A 319 0.86 -22.76 6.83
N TRP A 320 1.77 -23.70 6.55
CA TRP A 320 3.08 -23.76 7.19
C TRP A 320 4.11 -22.81 6.60
N ALA A 321 3.93 -22.33 5.36
CA ALA A 321 4.83 -21.38 4.71
C ALA A 321 4.54 -19.91 5.09
N ARG A 322 3.33 -19.59 5.57
CA ARG A 322 2.88 -18.22 5.86
C ARG A 322 3.43 -17.56 7.13
N PRO A 323 3.79 -18.23 8.23
CA PRO A 323 4.21 -17.54 9.46
C PRO A 323 5.43 -16.63 9.25
N THR A 324 6.29 -16.94 8.29
CA THR A 324 7.51 -16.18 7.97
C THR A 324 7.28 -15.04 6.98
N THR A 325 6.05 -14.85 6.47
CA THR A 325 5.76 -13.80 5.49
C THR A 325 6.18 -12.43 6.00
N SER A 326 6.90 -11.66 5.17
CA SER A 326 7.46 -10.36 5.55
C SER A 326 6.47 -9.36 6.16
N ARG A 327 5.19 -9.42 5.77
CA ARG A 327 4.14 -8.57 6.37
C ARG A 327 3.89 -8.79 7.87
N TYR A 328 4.28 -9.94 8.43
CA TYR A 328 4.08 -10.24 9.86
C TYR A 328 5.19 -9.73 10.77
N VAL A 329 6.33 -9.34 10.19
CA VAL A 329 7.54 -8.94 10.92
C VAL A 329 7.28 -7.71 11.80
N THR A 330 6.49 -6.72 11.34
CA THR A 330 6.15 -5.52 12.13
C THR A 330 5.52 -5.89 13.48
N ALA A 331 4.55 -6.81 13.47
CA ALA A 331 3.84 -7.21 14.68
C ALA A 331 4.65 -8.21 15.52
N ALA A 332 5.44 -9.10 14.92
CA ALA A 332 6.35 -9.98 15.65
C ALA A 332 7.48 -9.19 16.35
N ASN A 333 7.97 -8.11 15.76
CA ASN A 333 9.03 -7.27 16.32
C ASN A 333 8.64 -6.63 17.66
N LEU A 334 7.36 -6.36 17.90
CA LEU A 334 6.90 -5.83 19.19
C LEU A 334 7.13 -6.83 20.35
N PHE A 335 7.10 -8.14 20.10
CA PHE A 335 7.46 -9.16 21.09
C PHE A 335 8.95 -9.08 21.44
N TRP A 336 9.81 -8.93 20.43
CA TRP A 336 11.26 -8.81 20.63
C TRP A 336 11.66 -7.50 21.28
N ILE A 337 10.94 -6.41 21.00
CA ILE A 337 11.06 -5.14 21.73
C ILE A 337 10.73 -5.36 23.21
N ALA A 338 9.62 -6.03 23.51
CA ALA A 338 9.25 -6.37 24.89
C ALA A 338 10.32 -7.23 25.60
N LEU A 339 10.90 -8.20 24.88
CA LEU A 339 11.97 -9.05 25.41
C LEU A 339 13.25 -8.24 25.70
N LEU A 340 13.66 -7.35 24.79
CA LEU A 340 14.79 -6.45 24.99
C LEU A 340 14.59 -5.52 26.18
N MET A 341 13.37 -5.02 26.41
CA MET A 341 13.04 -4.22 27.59
C MET A 341 13.28 -5.00 28.89
N LEU A 342 12.84 -6.25 28.95
CA LEU A 342 13.04 -7.12 30.11
C LEU A 342 14.50 -7.52 30.28
N GLY A 343 15.15 -8.00 29.22
CA GLY A 343 16.56 -8.39 29.25
C GLY A 343 17.45 -7.26 29.74
N ALA A 344 17.21 -6.02 29.28
CA ALA A 344 17.97 -4.86 29.75
C ALA A 344 17.75 -4.53 31.24
N MET A 345 16.54 -4.74 31.75
CA MET A 345 16.26 -4.65 33.20
C MET A 345 16.84 -5.83 33.98
N ALA A 346 17.01 -6.99 33.35
CA ALA A 346 17.66 -8.15 33.94
C ALA A 346 19.18 -7.93 34.10
N PHE A 347 19.84 -7.34 33.09
CA PHE A 347 21.26 -6.98 33.16
C PHE A 347 21.59 -5.98 34.27
N SER A 348 20.64 -5.08 34.60
CA SER A 348 20.81 -4.06 35.65
C SER A 348 20.64 -4.61 37.07
N GLN A 349 20.12 -5.84 37.24
CA GLN A 349 19.96 -6.44 38.56
C GLN A 349 21.31 -6.76 39.21
N LYS A 350 21.39 -6.60 40.53
CA LYS A 350 22.59 -6.95 41.33
C LYS A 350 22.51 -8.32 42.02
N SER A 351 21.34 -8.94 42.04
CA SER A 351 21.07 -10.17 42.81
C SER A 351 21.34 -11.45 42.01
N ALA A 352 21.76 -12.51 42.69
CA ALA A 352 21.91 -13.83 42.08
C ALA A 352 20.56 -14.32 41.47
N PRO A 353 20.59 -15.16 40.41
CA PRO A 353 21.75 -15.57 39.62
C PRO A 353 22.04 -14.63 38.42
N ARG A 354 22.38 -13.35 38.66
CA ARG A 354 22.67 -12.34 37.60
C ARG A 354 23.55 -12.85 36.45
N ARG A 355 24.64 -13.58 36.75
CA ARG A 355 25.58 -14.05 35.72
C ARG A 355 24.93 -15.00 34.72
N LEU A 356 24.10 -15.93 35.20
CA LEU A 356 23.37 -16.87 34.35
C LEU A 356 22.37 -16.12 33.46
N VAL A 357 21.62 -15.19 34.04
CA VAL A 357 20.62 -14.39 33.31
C VAL A 357 21.28 -13.53 32.23
N ALA A 358 22.40 -12.89 32.59
CA ALA A 358 23.21 -12.10 31.66
C ALA A 358 23.80 -12.96 30.54
N ALA A 359 24.30 -14.15 30.85
CA ALA A 359 24.84 -15.09 29.86
C ALA A 359 23.74 -15.60 28.91
N ALA A 360 22.57 -15.96 29.44
CA ALA A 360 21.43 -16.42 28.64
C ALA A 360 20.95 -15.34 27.67
N ASN A 361 20.72 -14.12 28.16
CA ASN A 361 20.33 -12.98 27.33
C ASN A 361 21.43 -12.64 26.30
N GLY A 362 22.70 -12.59 26.73
CA GLY A 362 23.82 -12.27 25.85
C GLY A 362 23.99 -13.27 24.72
N ALA A 363 23.96 -14.57 25.02
CA ALA A 363 24.04 -15.63 24.02
C ALA A 363 22.85 -15.57 23.05
N PHE A 364 21.64 -15.42 23.56
CA PHE A 364 20.44 -15.37 22.74
C PHE A 364 20.42 -14.15 21.82
N PHE A 365 20.67 -12.94 22.33
CA PHE A 365 20.67 -11.73 21.49
C PHE A 365 21.83 -11.70 20.49
N SER A 366 22.96 -12.35 20.79
CA SER A 366 24.04 -12.52 19.82
C SER A 366 23.59 -13.41 18.65
N LEU A 367 22.93 -14.53 18.95
CA LEU A 367 22.37 -15.42 17.93
C LEU A 367 21.26 -14.73 17.12
N ALA A 368 20.35 -14.03 17.81
CA ALA A 368 19.27 -13.28 17.17
C ALA A 368 19.79 -12.14 16.29
N ALA A 369 20.90 -11.48 16.68
CA ALA A 369 21.54 -10.47 15.85
C ALA A 369 22.10 -11.06 14.55
N LEU A 370 22.71 -12.25 14.59
CA LEU A 370 23.16 -12.94 13.39
C LEU A 370 21.98 -13.32 12.48
N GLY A 371 20.89 -13.86 13.05
CA GLY A 371 19.66 -14.17 12.32
C GLY A 371 19.02 -12.92 11.71
N TYR A 372 18.96 -11.82 12.46
CA TYR A 372 18.49 -10.52 11.98
C TYR A 372 19.31 -10.03 10.78
N LEU A 373 20.64 -10.03 10.89
CA LEU A 373 21.52 -9.59 9.81
C LEU A 373 21.32 -10.45 8.56
N PHE A 374 21.33 -11.78 8.73
CA PHE A 374 21.10 -12.72 7.65
C PHE A 374 19.76 -12.47 6.96
N ALA A 375 18.67 -12.42 7.72
CA ALA A 375 17.33 -12.22 7.19
C ALA A 375 17.18 -10.88 6.46
N ASN A 376 17.77 -9.80 6.96
CA ASN A 376 17.70 -8.49 6.31
C ASN A 376 18.59 -8.41 5.06
N MET A 377 19.76 -9.08 5.05
CA MET A 377 20.66 -9.08 3.90
C MET A 377 20.15 -9.93 2.73
N THR A 378 19.39 -10.98 3.00
CA THR A 378 18.81 -11.84 1.95
C THR A 378 17.39 -11.41 1.55
N THR A 379 16.84 -10.36 2.17
CA THR A 379 15.49 -9.89 1.84
C THR A 379 15.44 -9.38 0.40
N PRO A 380 14.51 -9.87 -0.44
CA PRO A 380 14.31 -9.35 -1.79
C PRO A 380 14.02 -7.85 -1.76
N THR A 381 14.60 -7.12 -2.70
CA THR A 381 14.58 -5.66 -2.67
C THR A 381 13.36 -5.01 -3.29
N TYR A 382 12.46 -5.78 -3.91
CA TYR A 382 11.28 -5.26 -4.61
C TYR A 382 10.03 -6.06 -4.25
N ILE A 383 8.86 -5.45 -4.39
CA ILE A 383 7.57 -6.17 -4.50
C ILE A 383 6.91 -5.95 -5.87
N ALA A 384 7.11 -4.76 -6.44
CA ALA A 384 6.80 -4.42 -7.81
C ALA A 384 8.05 -3.78 -8.44
N THR A 385 8.21 -3.91 -9.75
CA THR A 385 9.34 -3.35 -10.50
C THR A 385 8.90 -2.27 -11.49
N PRO A 386 9.82 -1.46 -12.05
CA PRO A 386 9.49 -0.56 -13.16
C PRO A 386 8.86 -1.29 -14.36
N GLU A 387 9.26 -2.54 -14.62
CA GLU A 387 8.65 -3.38 -15.67
C GLU A 387 7.19 -3.74 -15.35
N ASP A 388 6.85 -3.93 -14.07
CA ASP A 388 5.46 -4.14 -13.65
C ASP A 388 4.60 -2.89 -13.84
N ARG A 389 5.18 -1.70 -13.61
CA ARG A 389 4.52 -0.43 -13.91
C ARG A 389 4.26 -0.28 -15.41
N LEU A 390 5.27 -0.55 -16.25
CA LEU A 390 5.12 -0.55 -17.71
C LEU A 390 4.05 -1.55 -18.18
N CYS A 391 3.99 -2.73 -17.55
CA CYS A 391 2.93 -3.70 -17.79
C CYS A 391 1.54 -3.11 -17.53
N VAL A 392 1.32 -2.46 -16.37
CA VAL A 392 0.03 -1.85 -16.04
C VAL A 392 -0.34 -0.73 -17.03
N LEU A 393 0.62 0.10 -17.44
CA LEU A 393 0.41 1.16 -18.43
C LEU A 393 0.01 0.61 -19.81
N ASN A 394 0.57 -0.53 -20.20
CA ASN A 394 0.26 -1.21 -21.46
C ASN A 394 -0.96 -2.13 -21.40
N TYR A 395 -1.41 -2.50 -20.21
CA TYR A 395 -2.51 -3.46 -20.01
C TYR A 395 -3.81 -3.02 -20.70
N LEU A 396 -4.11 -1.72 -20.70
CA LEU A 396 -5.29 -1.20 -21.39
C LEU A 396 -5.24 -1.37 -22.91
N ARG A 397 -4.05 -1.58 -23.50
CA ARG A 397 -3.90 -1.87 -24.94
C ARG A 397 -3.88 -3.36 -25.24
N ALA A 398 -3.31 -4.16 -24.34
CA ALA A 398 -3.14 -5.60 -24.53
C ALA A 398 -3.60 -6.36 -23.27
N PRO A 399 -4.91 -6.45 -23.03
CA PRO A 399 -5.46 -7.02 -21.79
C PRO A 399 -5.22 -8.53 -21.62
N HIS A 400 -4.69 -9.21 -22.65
CA HIS A 400 -4.31 -10.62 -22.60
C HIS A 400 -2.86 -10.85 -22.14
N ASP A 401 -2.11 -9.79 -21.81
CA ASP A 401 -0.74 -9.93 -21.33
C ASP A 401 -0.71 -10.62 -19.95
N ASN A 402 0.06 -11.71 -19.83
CA ASN A 402 0.26 -12.42 -18.57
C ASN A 402 1.02 -11.57 -17.52
N CYS A 403 1.52 -10.40 -17.90
CA CYS A 403 2.32 -9.53 -17.07
C CYS A 403 1.62 -9.06 -15.78
N LEU A 404 0.28 -8.94 -15.76
CA LEU A 404 -0.46 -8.55 -14.55
C LEU A 404 -0.33 -9.55 -13.41
N PHE A 405 0.03 -10.82 -13.70
CA PHE A 405 0.16 -11.86 -12.68
C PHE A 405 1.11 -11.47 -11.52
N ARG A 406 2.14 -10.67 -11.82
CA ARG A 406 3.13 -10.23 -10.83
C ARG A 406 2.56 -9.22 -9.83
N VAL A 407 1.66 -8.35 -10.29
CA VAL A 407 1.02 -7.32 -9.48
C VAL A 407 -0.39 -7.70 -9.01
N ASN A 408 -0.99 -8.75 -9.57
CA ASN A 408 -2.32 -9.24 -9.19
C ASN A 408 -2.49 -10.71 -9.60
N ALA A 409 -3.02 -11.55 -8.71
CA ALA A 409 -3.20 -12.98 -8.96
C ALA A 409 -4.39 -13.33 -9.88
N ASP A 410 -5.33 -12.41 -10.09
CA ASP A 410 -6.56 -12.64 -10.87
C ASP A 410 -6.47 -12.02 -12.29
N ARG A 411 -6.66 -12.87 -13.31
CA ARG A 411 -6.39 -12.58 -14.73
C ARG A 411 -7.48 -11.79 -15.45
N SER A 412 -8.73 -11.80 -14.98
CA SER A 412 -9.87 -11.26 -15.75
C SER A 412 -10.73 -10.22 -15.01
N GLY A 413 -10.56 -10.06 -13.70
CA GLY A 413 -11.44 -9.21 -12.88
C GLY A 413 -11.16 -7.70 -12.91
N TYR A 414 -9.99 -7.23 -13.39
CA TYR A 414 -9.51 -5.87 -13.09
C TYR A 414 -9.35 -4.95 -14.29
N LEU A 415 -9.73 -5.37 -15.52
CA LEU A 415 -9.75 -4.47 -16.68
C LEU A 415 -10.64 -3.25 -16.44
N ALA A 416 -11.85 -3.46 -15.90
CA ALA A 416 -12.74 -2.36 -15.55
C ALA A 416 -12.12 -1.41 -14.51
N THR A 417 -11.41 -1.96 -13.51
CA THR A 417 -10.69 -1.16 -12.51
C THR A 417 -9.56 -0.36 -13.15
N ALA A 418 -8.72 -1.00 -13.97
CA ALA A 418 -7.63 -0.34 -14.68
C ALA A 418 -8.14 0.77 -15.62
N GLN A 419 -9.25 0.52 -16.33
CA GLN A 419 -9.90 1.52 -17.19
C GLN A 419 -10.36 2.74 -16.39
N LYS A 420 -10.96 2.53 -15.22
CA LYS A 420 -11.35 3.63 -14.33
C LYS A 420 -10.14 4.39 -13.77
N LEU A 421 -9.09 3.67 -13.35
CA LEU A 421 -7.84 4.30 -12.90
C LEU A 421 -7.20 5.12 -14.02
N GLY A 422 -7.18 4.61 -15.25
CA GLY A 422 -6.71 5.33 -16.44
C GLY A 422 -7.56 6.57 -16.74
N ALA A 423 -8.89 6.44 -16.76
CA ALA A 423 -9.83 7.53 -17.02
C ALA A 423 -9.64 8.71 -16.04
N HIS A 424 -9.41 8.40 -14.77
CA HIS A 424 -9.19 9.39 -13.72
C HIS A 424 -7.70 9.74 -13.50
N ARG A 425 -6.78 9.12 -14.25
CA ARG A 425 -5.32 9.32 -14.17
C ARG A 425 -4.78 9.12 -12.77
N LEU A 426 -5.03 7.94 -12.24
CA LEU A 426 -4.69 7.56 -10.89
C LEU A 426 -3.48 6.62 -10.88
N SER A 427 -2.66 6.71 -9.84
CA SER A 427 -1.44 5.92 -9.66
C SER A 427 -0.57 5.94 -10.92
N ALA A 428 -0.32 4.79 -11.54
CA ALA A 428 0.58 4.66 -12.69
C ALA A 428 0.21 5.59 -13.85
N PHE A 429 -1.09 5.82 -14.08
CA PHE A 429 -1.58 6.61 -15.20
C PHE A 429 -1.45 8.13 -15.01
N TYR A 430 -1.10 8.60 -13.80
CA TYR A 430 -0.95 10.03 -13.53
C TYR A 430 0.32 10.61 -14.19
N ASP A 431 1.44 9.93 -14.01
CA ASP A 431 2.78 10.36 -14.40
C ASP A 431 3.41 9.43 -15.45
N TRP A 432 2.59 8.75 -16.26
CA TRP A 432 3.02 7.77 -17.27
C TRP A 432 4.11 8.29 -18.22
N TYR A 433 4.13 9.59 -18.51
CA TYR A 433 5.11 10.22 -19.39
C TYR A 433 6.53 10.22 -18.80
N ALA A 434 6.69 9.96 -17.50
CA ALA A 434 8.01 9.77 -16.89
C ALA A 434 8.69 8.45 -17.32
N ASP A 435 7.92 7.51 -17.86
CA ASP A 435 8.40 6.19 -18.29
C ASP A 435 8.77 6.14 -19.78
N PHE A 436 8.56 7.22 -20.54
CA PHE A 436 8.79 7.28 -21.99
C PHE A 436 9.48 8.58 -22.42
N GLU A 437 10.40 8.48 -23.37
CA GLU A 437 11.02 9.65 -23.99
C GLU A 437 10.03 10.42 -24.88
N PRO A 438 10.06 11.76 -24.88
CA PRO A 438 9.21 12.54 -25.76
C PRO A 438 9.66 12.39 -27.22
N ALA A 439 8.72 12.24 -28.14
CA ALA A 439 9.05 12.10 -29.57
C ALA A 439 8.93 13.43 -30.33
N ALA A 440 9.72 13.59 -31.39
CA ALA A 440 9.66 14.77 -32.25
C ALA A 440 8.46 14.80 -33.21
N GLN A 441 7.78 13.66 -33.40
CA GLN A 441 6.60 13.52 -34.26
C GLN A 441 5.51 12.66 -33.61
N PRO A 442 4.22 12.99 -33.79
CA PRO A 442 3.10 12.22 -33.23
C PRO A 442 3.13 10.72 -33.58
N SER A 443 3.48 10.37 -34.81
CA SER A 443 3.51 8.97 -35.26
C SER A 443 4.59 8.11 -34.58
N GLN A 444 5.59 8.74 -33.97
CA GLN A 444 6.70 8.07 -33.29
C GLN A 444 6.52 8.06 -31.77
N ALA A 445 5.59 8.85 -31.25
CA ALA A 445 5.38 9.02 -29.82
C ALA A 445 4.64 7.82 -29.21
N HIS A 446 5.01 7.47 -27.98
CA HIS A 446 4.22 6.53 -27.19
C HIS A 446 2.81 7.10 -26.95
N LEU A 447 1.79 6.35 -27.37
CA LEU A 447 0.38 6.75 -27.28
C LEU A 447 -0.30 6.15 -26.05
N GLN A 448 -0.29 6.82 -24.90
CA GLN A 448 -0.97 6.31 -23.72
C GLN A 448 -2.49 6.30 -23.89
N PHE A 449 -3.09 5.11 -23.85
CA PHE A 449 -4.53 4.96 -23.75
C PHE A 449 -4.96 5.08 -22.30
N LEU A 450 -5.99 5.89 -22.03
CA LEU A 450 -6.48 6.14 -20.68
C LEU A 450 -7.89 5.60 -20.46
N SER A 451 -8.78 5.75 -21.44
CA SER A 451 -10.16 5.26 -21.33
C SER A 451 -10.86 5.17 -22.68
N GLY A 452 -11.74 4.19 -22.84
CA GLY A 452 -12.66 4.08 -23.97
C GLY A 452 -13.56 2.84 -23.86
N ILE A 453 -14.63 2.80 -24.66
CA ILE A 453 -15.65 1.72 -24.61
C ILE A 453 -15.25 0.50 -25.45
N ALA A 454 -14.43 0.70 -26.48
CA ALA A 454 -14.05 -0.33 -27.44
C ALA A 454 -12.51 -0.41 -27.58
N ASP A 455 -12.04 -0.90 -28.73
CA ASP A 455 -10.63 -1.14 -29.00
C ASP A 455 -9.75 0.06 -28.63
N PRO A 456 -8.55 -0.21 -28.05
CA PRO A 456 -7.61 0.84 -27.71
C PRO A 456 -7.23 1.63 -28.98
N PRO A 457 -6.90 2.92 -28.84
CA PRO A 457 -6.48 3.73 -29.94
C PRO A 457 -5.13 3.26 -30.47
N VAL A 458 -5.00 3.17 -31.79
CA VAL A 458 -3.80 2.65 -32.46
C VAL A 458 -3.42 3.55 -33.63
N PHE A 459 -2.11 3.76 -33.79
CA PHE A 459 -1.55 4.30 -35.02
C PHE A 459 -1.38 3.19 -36.05
N GLN A 460 -2.02 3.33 -37.20
CA GLN A 460 -1.83 2.42 -38.32
C GLN A 460 -1.67 3.19 -39.63
N GLU A 461 -0.93 2.60 -40.57
CA GLU A 461 -0.87 3.08 -41.93
C GLU A 461 -2.17 2.66 -42.65
N GLN A 462 -2.97 3.63 -43.07
CA GLN A 462 -4.16 3.40 -43.88
C GLN A 462 -3.77 3.39 -45.35
N ALA A 463 -4.10 2.30 -46.06
CA ALA A 463 -3.99 2.24 -47.51
C ALA A 463 -5.03 3.16 -48.19
N PRO A 464 -4.79 3.62 -49.43
CA PRO A 464 -5.78 4.39 -50.17
C PRO A 464 -7.08 3.61 -50.36
N ASP A 465 -8.23 4.29 -50.30
CA ASP A 465 -9.56 3.74 -50.54
C ASP A 465 -10.45 4.71 -51.34
N GLU A 466 -11.72 4.36 -51.55
CA GLU A 466 -12.69 5.15 -52.35
C GLU A 466 -12.84 6.61 -51.86
N TYR A 467 -12.53 6.88 -50.58
CA TYR A 467 -12.64 8.20 -49.94
C TYR A 467 -11.28 8.83 -49.62
N VAL A 468 -10.20 8.07 -49.76
CA VAL A 468 -8.85 8.43 -49.36
C VAL A 468 -7.87 8.13 -50.49
N SER A 469 -7.38 9.17 -51.16
CA SER A 469 -6.46 9.00 -52.30
C SER A 469 -5.03 8.59 -51.91
N ASP A 470 -4.60 8.89 -50.68
CA ASP A 470 -3.20 8.78 -50.27
C ASP A 470 -3.03 7.87 -49.05
N ARG A 471 -1.88 7.19 -48.98
CA ARG A 471 -1.43 6.54 -47.74
C ARG A 471 -1.24 7.58 -46.65
N ALA A 472 -1.75 7.30 -45.46
CA ALA A 472 -1.63 8.19 -44.31
C ALA A 472 -1.43 7.39 -43.03
N ILE A 473 -0.63 7.94 -42.12
CA ILE A 473 -0.62 7.51 -40.73
C ILE A 473 -1.89 8.03 -40.07
N VAL A 474 -2.64 7.15 -39.42
CA VAL A 474 -3.93 7.47 -38.82
C VAL A 474 -3.96 6.98 -37.39
N LEU A 475 -4.37 7.86 -36.47
CA LEU A 475 -4.77 7.49 -35.13
C LEU A 475 -6.25 7.13 -35.12
N TYR A 476 -6.54 5.85 -34.95
CA TYR A 476 -7.89 5.33 -34.84
C TYR A 476 -8.38 5.46 -33.39
N GLN A 477 -9.62 5.92 -33.21
CA GLN A 477 -10.27 6.09 -31.92
C GLN A 477 -11.74 5.67 -32.00
N HIS A 478 -12.22 4.93 -31.00
CA HIS A 478 -13.65 4.70 -30.80
C HIS A 478 -14.22 5.72 -29.81
N PRO A 479 -15.22 6.52 -30.19
CA PRO A 479 -15.86 7.45 -29.25
C PRO A 479 -16.73 6.71 -28.22
N PRO A 480 -16.74 7.13 -26.94
CA PRO A 480 -15.81 8.05 -26.32
C PRO A 480 -14.47 7.39 -26.07
N SER A 481 -13.37 8.09 -26.38
CA SER A 481 -12.01 7.67 -25.99
C SER A 481 -11.10 8.84 -25.67
N LEU A 482 -10.12 8.55 -24.82
CA LEU A 482 -9.10 9.47 -24.37
C LEU A 482 -7.72 8.83 -24.52
N ALA A 483 -6.85 9.50 -25.27
CA ALA A 483 -5.48 9.08 -25.49
C ALA A 483 -4.52 10.28 -25.35
N GLU A 484 -3.26 9.99 -25.03
CA GLU A 484 -2.24 11.01 -24.84
C GLU A 484 -0.92 10.65 -25.50
N GLN A 485 -0.15 11.68 -25.85
CA GLN A 485 1.20 11.53 -26.38
C GLN A 485 2.15 12.52 -25.76
N TYR A 486 3.35 12.05 -25.44
CA TYR A 486 4.43 12.90 -24.95
C TYR A 486 5.32 13.31 -26.11
N LEU A 487 5.36 14.61 -26.40
CA LEU A 487 6.00 15.19 -27.58
C LEU A 487 7.05 16.21 -27.20
N GLN A 488 8.16 16.22 -27.92
CA GLN A 488 9.19 17.25 -27.87
C GLN A 488 8.93 18.24 -29.00
N LEU A 489 8.58 19.49 -28.66
CA LEU A 489 8.38 20.50 -29.68
C LEU A 489 9.74 21.01 -30.22
N PRO A 490 9.84 21.24 -31.55
CA PRO A 490 11.03 21.83 -32.14
C PRO A 490 11.26 23.26 -31.64
N GLU A 491 12.51 23.69 -31.65
CA GLU A 491 12.91 25.07 -31.37
C GLU A 491 12.87 25.88 -32.68
N ALA A 492 11.67 26.34 -33.05
CA ALA A 492 11.42 27.14 -34.25
C ALA A 492 10.53 28.35 -33.92
N GLU A 493 10.55 29.40 -34.76
CA GLU A 493 9.72 30.60 -34.55
C GLU A 493 8.24 30.23 -34.47
N LYS A 494 7.79 29.38 -35.40
CA LYS A 494 6.43 28.87 -35.41
C LYS A 494 6.40 27.35 -35.40
N VAL A 495 5.55 26.80 -34.55
CA VAL A 495 5.34 25.36 -34.43
C VAL A 495 3.84 25.10 -34.53
N PHE A 496 3.43 24.27 -35.47
CA PHE A 496 2.04 23.90 -35.67
C PHE A 496 1.85 22.40 -35.51
N PHE A 497 0.73 22.02 -34.90
CA PHE A 497 0.19 20.67 -35.04
C PHE A 497 -0.82 20.69 -36.19
N GLU A 498 -0.61 19.83 -37.18
CA GLU A 498 -1.51 19.63 -38.31
C GLU A 498 -2.05 18.21 -38.30
N ALA A 499 -3.34 18.05 -38.55
CA ALA A 499 -3.98 16.76 -38.78
C ALA A 499 -5.26 16.96 -39.63
N GLU A 500 -5.95 15.88 -39.95
CA GLU A 500 -7.31 15.91 -40.50
C GLU A 500 -8.21 15.08 -39.59
N ILE A 501 -9.41 15.59 -39.26
CA ILE A 501 -10.42 14.79 -38.55
C ILE A 501 -11.35 14.12 -39.56
N TYR A 502 -11.67 12.85 -39.32
CA TYR A 502 -12.52 12.06 -40.21
C TYR A 502 -13.24 10.96 -39.43
N VAL A 503 -14.40 10.55 -39.90
CA VAL A 503 -15.13 9.38 -39.38
C VAL A 503 -15.32 8.39 -40.52
N ASP A 504 -14.99 7.12 -40.29
CA ASP A 504 -15.07 6.09 -41.31
C ASP A 504 -16.51 5.90 -41.83
N LEU A 505 -16.74 6.31 -43.09
CA LEU A 505 -18.03 6.16 -43.74
C LEU A 505 -18.32 4.72 -44.20
N ARG A 506 -17.36 3.79 -44.17
CA ARG A 506 -17.62 2.37 -44.50
C ARG A 506 -18.53 1.72 -43.46
N ASN A 507 -18.27 1.99 -42.19
CA ASN A 507 -19.13 1.54 -41.09
C ASN A 507 -20.55 2.10 -41.19
N VAL A 508 -20.73 3.31 -41.74
CA VAL A 508 -22.06 3.88 -42.02
C VAL A 508 -22.83 3.02 -43.04
N ARG A 509 -22.12 2.46 -44.03
CA ARG A 509 -22.72 1.58 -45.05
C ARG A 509 -22.97 0.17 -44.54
N GLU A 510 -22.04 -0.37 -43.74
CA GLU A 510 -22.08 -1.74 -43.23
C GLU A 510 -23.05 -1.90 -42.05
N HIS A 511 -23.30 -0.81 -41.29
CA HIS A 511 -24.18 -0.78 -40.11
C HIS A 511 -25.21 0.38 -40.17
N PRO A 512 -26.11 0.42 -41.17
CA PRO A 512 -27.11 1.48 -41.33
C PRO A 512 -28.11 1.57 -40.16
N GLU A 513 -28.21 0.52 -39.34
CA GLU A 513 -29.06 0.43 -38.16
C GLU A 513 -28.56 1.23 -36.95
N VAL A 514 -27.27 1.58 -36.91
CA VAL A 514 -26.67 2.36 -35.82
C VAL A 514 -26.83 3.85 -36.13
N PRO A 515 -27.35 4.69 -35.23
CA PRO A 515 -27.50 6.12 -35.49
C PRO A 515 -26.16 6.79 -35.80
N GLN A 516 -26.04 7.37 -36.99
CA GLN A 516 -24.80 7.91 -37.54
C GLN A 516 -24.80 9.44 -37.36
N THR A 517 -24.50 9.91 -36.15
CA THR A 517 -24.47 11.36 -35.83
C THR A 517 -23.07 11.95 -36.03
N GLY A 518 -22.01 11.14 -35.96
CA GLY A 518 -20.62 11.57 -36.15
C GLY A 518 -19.84 11.61 -34.84
N ALA A 519 -18.75 12.39 -34.80
CA ALA A 519 -17.87 12.47 -33.64
C ALA A 519 -17.42 13.90 -33.34
N LEU A 520 -17.29 14.21 -32.04
CA LEU A 520 -16.67 15.43 -31.54
C LEU A 520 -15.20 15.16 -31.26
N PHE A 521 -14.31 15.95 -31.86
CA PHE A 521 -12.87 15.87 -31.71
C PHE A 521 -12.37 17.06 -30.89
N ARG A 522 -11.62 16.77 -29.83
CA ARG A 522 -10.93 17.76 -29.01
C ARG A 522 -9.44 17.46 -28.96
N LEU A 523 -8.65 18.48 -29.27
CA LEU A 523 -7.21 18.45 -29.08
C LEU A 523 -6.84 19.43 -27.97
N GLY A 524 -6.04 18.99 -27.01
CA GLY A 524 -5.60 19.85 -25.92
C GLY A 524 -4.17 19.57 -25.47
N ILE A 525 -3.65 20.45 -24.63
CA ILE A 525 -2.39 20.26 -23.91
C ILE A 525 -2.68 20.06 -22.44
N ARG A 526 -1.92 19.16 -21.82
CA ARG A 526 -1.98 18.92 -20.39
C ARG A 526 -1.11 19.87 -19.57
N HIS A 527 -1.70 20.38 -18.49
CA HIS A 527 -1.00 21.05 -17.40
C HIS A 527 -1.42 20.43 -16.06
N GLY A 528 -0.66 19.45 -15.58
CA GLY A 528 -1.05 18.64 -14.42
C GLY A 528 -2.38 17.91 -14.65
N ARG A 529 -3.39 18.21 -13.84
CA ARG A 529 -4.74 17.64 -14.01
C ARG A 529 -5.59 18.39 -15.05
N ALA A 530 -5.27 19.64 -15.36
CA ALA A 530 -6.04 20.45 -16.30
C ALA A 530 -5.67 20.13 -17.75
N VAL A 531 -6.67 20.22 -18.63
CA VAL A 531 -6.47 20.18 -20.09
C VAL A 531 -6.85 21.54 -20.63
N GLN A 532 -5.90 22.18 -21.31
CA GLN A 532 -6.19 23.36 -22.11
C GLN A 532 -6.59 22.88 -23.50
N THR A 533 -7.89 22.95 -23.82
CA THR A 533 -8.38 22.68 -25.17
C THR A 533 -7.85 23.73 -26.13
N LEU A 534 -7.21 23.27 -27.20
CA LEU A 534 -6.67 24.12 -28.27
C LEU A 534 -7.53 24.07 -29.53
N TYR A 535 -8.22 22.95 -29.74
CA TYR A 535 -9.13 22.75 -30.85
C TYR A 535 -10.31 21.92 -30.41
N GLU A 536 -11.49 22.31 -30.90
CA GLU A 536 -12.73 21.55 -30.80
C GLU A 536 -13.42 21.60 -32.16
N GLY A 537 -13.79 20.45 -32.70
CA GLY A 537 -14.49 20.38 -33.98
C GLY A 537 -15.33 19.12 -34.11
N VAL A 538 -16.39 19.21 -34.90
CA VAL A 538 -17.35 18.13 -35.11
C VAL A 538 -17.23 17.61 -36.53
N PHE A 539 -17.20 16.29 -36.69
CA PHE A 539 -17.40 15.63 -37.97
C PHE A 539 -18.81 15.03 -37.99
N ASP A 540 -19.77 15.73 -38.61
CA ASP A 540 -21.14 15.25 -38.78
C ASP A 540 -21.23 14.46 -40.09
N VAL A 541 -21.40 13.15 -39.99
CA VAL A 541 -21.49 12.24 -41.14
C VAL A 541 -22.74 12.48 -42.01
N ARG A 542 -23.68 13.35 -41.61
CA ARG A 542 -24.82 13.76 -42.45
C ARG A 542 -24.41 14.82 -43.47
N THR A 543 -23.47 15.69 -43.11
CA THR A 543 -23.09 16.87 -43.90
C THR A 543 -21.66 16.80 -44.43
N ALA A 544 -20.73 16.20 -43.69
CA ALA A 544 -19.35 16.03 -44.08
C ALA A 544 -19.13 14.69 -44.81
N ARG A 545 -18.44 14.74 -45.95
CA ARG A 545 -18.04 13.56 -46.75
C ARG A 545 -16.52 13.44 -46.91
N ALA A 546 -15.79 14.51 -46.65
CA ALA A 546 -14.35 14.59 -46.82
C ALA A 546 -13.66 14.92 -45.48
N PRO A 547 -12.40 14.49 -45.27
CA PRO A 547 -11.60 14.85 -44.10
C PRO A 547 -11.53 16.37 -43.90
N ILE A 548 -11.63 16.82 -42.65
CA ILE A 548 -11.58 18.24 -42.31
C ILE A 548 -10.18 18.58 -41.79
N PRO A 549 -9.40 19.42 -42.49
CA PRO A 549 -8.05 19.77 -42.06
C PRO A 549 -8.10 20.65 -40.81
N ILE A 550 -7.16 20.40 -39.90
CA ILE A 550 -6.98 21.16 -38.66
C ILE A 550 -5.54 21.64 -38.57
N ARG A 551 -5.36 22.85 -38.05
CA ARG A 551 -4.05 23.43 -37.77
C ARG A 551 -4.10 24.19 -36.45
N VAL A 552 -3.27 23.80 -35.51
CA VAL A 552 -3.22 24.35 -34.15
C VAL A 552 -1.85 24.94 -33.90
N ASP A 553 -1.82 26.19 -33.45
CA ASP A 553 -0.57 26.90 -33.12
C ASP A 553 -0.05 26.47 -31.73
N LEU A 554 1.15 25.89 -31.72
CA LEU A 554 1.87 25.43 -30.53
C LEU A 554 3.11 26.29 -30.23
N SER A 555 3.30 27.42 -30.92
CA SER A 555 4.53 28.22 -30.88
C SER A 555 4.86 28.77 -29.48
N GLN A 556 3.87 28.90 -28.60
CA GLN A 556 4.07 29.32 -27.21
C GLN A 556 4.80 28.27 -26.35
N TRP A 557 4.86 27.01 -26.79
CA TRP A 557 5.57 25.92 -26.11
C TRP A 557 6.81 25.43 -26.86
N ARG A 558 7.29 26.18 -27.88
CA ARG A 558 8.47 25.82 -28.67
C ARG A 558 9.67 25.43 -27.78
N GLY A 559 10.40 24.40 -28.19
CA GLY A 559 11.54 23.84 -27.44
C GLY A 559 11.18 23.10 -26.13
N ARG A 560 9.91 23.01 -25.74
CA ARG A 560 9.48 22.28 -24.53
C ARG A 560 8.86 20.94 -24.88
N SER A 561 8.95 20.00 -23.94
CA SER A 561 8.18 18.77 -23.98
C SER A 561 6.77 19.02 -23.42
N LEU A 562 5.75 18.42 -24.03
CA LEU A 562 4.36 18.54 -23.60
C LEU A 562 3.60 17.24 -23.81
N VAL A 563 2.50 17.08 -23.07
CA VAL A 563 1.56 15.98 -23.26
C VAL A 563 0.36 16.49 -24.06
N LEU A 564 0.24 16.00 -25.30
CA LEU A 564 -0.86 16.28 -26.21
C LEU A 564 -2.00 15.29 -25.91
N VAL A 565 -3.23 15.80 -25.88
CA VAL A 565 -4.42 15.07 -25.45
C VAL A 565 -5.39 14.96 -26.63
N TYR A 566 -5.68 13.73 -27.02
CA TYR A 566 -6.67 13.39 -28.05
C TYR A 566 -7.93 12.86 -27.38
N GLN A 567 -8.98 13.65 -27.40
CA GLN A 567 -10.28 13.28 -26.87
C GLN A 567 -11.28 13.22 -28.01
N THR A 568 -11.95 12.08 -28.12
CA THR A 568 -13.02 11.89 -29.09
C THR A 568 -14.27 11.49 -28.35
N GLU A 569 -15.37 12.18 -28.59
CA GLU A 569 -16.67 11.96 -27.94
C GLU A 569 -17.75 11.66 -28.97
N VAL A 570 -18.80 10.99 -28.50
CA VAL A 570 -20.01 10.75 -29.28
C VAL A 570 -20.73 12.08 -29.49
N TYR A 571 -21.03 12.41 -30.74
CA TYR A 571 -21.86 13.57 -31.07
C TYR A 571 -23.35 13.21 -30.94
N GLU A 572 -24.16 14.06 -30.30
CA GLU A 572 -25.61 13.84 -30.06
C GLU A 572 -25.97 12.60 -29.18
N GLY A 573 -25.01 12.05 -28.42
CA GLY A 573 -25.29 11.14 -27.29
C GLY A 573 -25.68 9.70 -27.65
N ILE A 574 -25.58 9.27 -28.90
CA ILE A 574 -25.89 7.90 -29.32
C ILE A 574 -24.60 7.08 -29.49
N PRO A 575 -24.31 6.08 -28.63
CA PRO A 575 -23.06 5.32 -28.66
C PRO A 575 -22.77 4.77 -30.06
N PHE A 576 -21.59 5.11 -30.57
CA PHE A 576 -21.21 4.98 -31.96
C PHE A 576 -20.14 3.90 -32.13
N TYR A 577 -20.26 3.09 -33.18
CA TYR A 577 -19.29 2.02 -33.49
C TYR A 577 -18.27 2.38 -34.57
N ALA A 578 -18.41 3.49 -35.32
CA ALA A 578 -17.39 3.77 -36.33
C ALA A 578 -16.11 4.37 -35.75
N TRP A 579 -15.03 4.06 -36.45
CA TRP A 579 -13.72 4.63 -36.21
C TRP A 579 -13.70 6.12 -36.50
N ALA A 580 -13.45 6.91 -35.45
CA ALA A 580 -13.03 8.30 -35.57
C ALA A 580 -11.51 8.33 -35.75
N MET A 581 -11.04 9.21 -36.63
CA MET A 581 -9.67 9.20 -37.12
C MET A 581 -9.04 10.58 -37.01
N TRP A 582 -7.84 10.64 -36.43
CA TRP A 582 -6.92 11.75 -36.65
C TRP A 582 -5.92 11.32 -37.73
N ARG A 583 -6.10 11.84 -38.95
CA ARG A 583 -5.29 11.48 -40.12
C ARG A 583 -4.14 12.44 -40.32
N LYS A 584 -3.02 11.92 -40.81
CA LYS A 584 -1.78 12.67 -41.09
C LYS A 584 -1.31 13.57 -39.91
N PRO A 585 -1.40 13.15 -38.62
CA PRO A 585 -1.00 14.00 -37.52
C PRO A 585 0.52 14.24 -37.56
N ARG A 586 0.94 15.50 -37.60
CA ARG A 586 2.34 15.90 -37.72
C ARG A 586 2.63 17.23 -37.03
N LEU A 587 3.86 17.39 -36.58
CA LEU A 587 4.40 18.67 -36.13
C LEU A 587 5.15 19.35 -37.29
N VAL A 588 4.76 20.59 -37.59
CA VAL A 588 5.36 21.42 -38.65
C VAL A 588 6.04 22.61 -38.00
N ALA A 589 7.35 22.73 -38.20
CA ALA A 589 8.13 23.89 -37.83
C ALA A 589 8.24 24.85 -39.02
N GLN A 590 8.11 26.14 -38.78
CA GLN A 590 8.42 27.19 -39.75
C GLN A 590 9.46 28.14 -39.13
N PRO A 591 10.45 28.56 -39.93
CA PRO A 591 11.48 29.48 -39.49
C PRO A 591 10.91 30.84 -39.09
#